data_AF-A0A967WQN8-F1
#
_entry.id   AF-A0A967WQN8-F1
#
_cell.length_a   1.000
_cell.length_b   1.000
_cell.length_c   1.000
_cell.angle_alpha   90.00
_cell.angle_beta   90.00
_cell.angle_gamma   90.00
#
_symmetry.space_group_name_H-M   'P 1'
#
loop_
_entity.id
_entity.type
_entity.pdbx_description
1 polymer ?
#
loop_
_entity_poly.entity_id
_entity_poly.type
_entity_poly.pdbx_seq_one_letter_code
_entity_poly.pdbx_strand_id
1 'polypeptide(L)'
;TFDRLYAGCLNAAGEAYTELSEPVQYRLIRAVVDGLRLDHYAPLVARPGFIQILERLIGELKAARIHPDDFAQAVDGLGGEPRLRELAQIYAAYQHRLQARGWADRAGLGWLAVEASGGTGATDSLRLAPAGGGRL
;
A
#
# COMPACT_ATOMS: atom_id res chain seq x y z
N THR A 1 -8.79 19.38 -2.31
CA THR A 1 -7.59 18.70 -2.79
C THR A 1 -7.97 17.33 -3.32
N PHE A 2 -7.07 16.65 -4.05
CA PHE A 2 -7.29 15.29 -4.56
C PHE A 2 -7.58 14.26 -3.45
N ASP A 3 -7.11 14.49 -2.22
CA ASP A 3 -7.38 13.60 -1.07
C ASP A 3 -8.87 13.43 -0.79
N ARG A 4 -9.65 14.51 -0.89
CA ARG A 4 -11.12 14.46 -0.73
C ARG A 4 -11.79 13.71 -1.88
N LEU A 5 -11.22 13.76 -3.09
CA LEU A 5 -11.72 13.01 -4.23
C LEU A 5 -11.47 11.51 -4.04
N TYR A 6 -10.27 11.11 -3.60
CA TYR A 6 -9.95 9.71 -3.33
C TYR A 6 -10.79 9.11 -2.20
N ALA A 7 -10.96 9.84 -1.10
CA ALA A 7 -11.86 9.43 -0.03
C ALA A 7 -13.31 9.28 -0.52
N GLY A 8 -13.77 10.19 -1.40
CA GLY A 8 -15.09 10.11 -2.03
C GLY A 8 -15.27 8.86 -2.90
N CYS A 9 -14.29 8.53 -3.75
CA CYS A 9 -14.30 7.34 -4.59
C CYS A 9 -14.29 6.03 -3.78
N LEU A 10 -13.48 5.95 -2.72
CA LEU A 10 -13.39 4.76 -1.86
C LEU A 10 -14.68 4.52 -1.07
N ASN A 11 -15.25 5.58 -0.50
CA ASN A 11 -16.55 5.49 0.19
C ASN A 11 -17.68 5.05 -0.76
N ALA A 12 -17.66 5.51 -2.02
CA ALA A 12 -18.64 5.10 -3.04
C ALA A 12 -18.48 3.64 -3.47
N ALA A 13 -17.26 3.07 -3.41
CA ALA A 13 -16.97 1.67 -3.72
C ALA A 13 -17.29 0.71 -2.55
N GLY A 14 -17.71 1.22 -1.38
CA GLY A 14 -18.02 0.40 -0.19
C GLY A 14 -16.79 -0.11 0.54
N GLU A 15 -15.59 0.35 0.18
CA GLU A 15 -14.32 -0.05 0.79
C GLU A 15 -13.90 0.96 1.86
N ALA A 16 -14.03 0.59 3.13
CA ALA A 16 -13.68 1.44 4.26
C ALA A 16 -12.22 1.22 4.68
N TYR A 17 -11.32 2.11 4.27
CA TYR A 17 -9.93 2.12 4.72
C TYR A 17 -9.72 3.10 5.87
N THR A 18 -8.92 2.71 6.86
CA THR A 18 -8.46 3.64 7.90
C THR A 18 -7.22 4.39 7.39
N GLU A 19 -7.35 5.70 7.19
CA GLU A 19 -6.20 6.55 6.88
C GLU A 19 -5.27 6.68 8.10
N LEU A 20 -3.99 6.37 7.90
CA LEU A 20 -2.96 6.58 8.91
C LEU A 20 -2.57 8.05 9.00
N SER A 21 -2.55 8.59 10.22
CA SER A 21 -1.86 9.86 10.48
C SER A 21 -0.35 9.68 10.44
N GLU A 22 0.38 10.75 10.09
CA GLU A 22 1.85 10.75 10.00
C GLU A 22 2.54 10.19 11.26
N PRO A 23 2.14 10.53 12.50
CA PRO A 23 2.76 9.95 13.70
C PRO A 23 2.50 8.44 13.87
N VAL A 24 1.40 7.92 13.32
CA VAL A 24 1.10 6.48 13.35
C VAL A 24 1.88 5.77 12.24
N GLN A 25 1.97 6.37 11.05
CA GLN A 25 2.81 5.87 9.96
C GLN A 25 4.28 5.74 10.39
N TYR A 26 4.83 6.79 11.01
CA TYR A 26 6.19 6.75 11.57
C TYR A 26 6.38 5.59 12.56
N ARG A 27 5.45 5.43 13.51
CA ARG A 27 5.51 4.33 14.50
C ARG A 27 5.36 2.96 13.86
N LEU A 28 4.56 2.85 12.80
CA LEU A 28 4.42 1.61 12.04
C LEU A 28 5.72 1.23 11.34
N ILE A 29 6.36 2.18 10.63
CA ILE A 29 7.64 1.96 9.96
C ILE A 29 8.71 1.60 10.99
N ARG A 30 8.76 2.30 12.13
CA ARG A 30 9.65 1.95 13.24
C ARG A 30 9.46 0.49 13.68
N ALA A 31 8.21 0.09 13.93
CA ALA A 31 7.90 -1.28 14.34
C ALA A 31 8.17 -2.32 13.24
N VAL A 32 8.15 -1.94 11.96
CA VAL A 32 8.55 -2.81 10.84
C VAL A 32 10.05 -3.04 10.91
N VAL A 33 10.83 -1.96 10.94
CA VAL A 33 12.29 -2.01 10.99
C VAL A 33 12.78 -2.79 12.21
N ASP A 34 12.20 -2.55 13.39
CA ASP A 34 12.55 -3.27 14.63
C ASP A 34 12.23 -4.78 14.56
N GLY A 35 11.31 -5.19 13.67
CA GLY A 35 10.93 -6.59 13.47
C GLY A 35 11.70 -7.31 12.35
N LEU A 36 12.53 -6.59 11.61
CA LEU A 36 13.34 -7.15 10.52
C LEU A 36 14.78 -7.39 10.98
N ARG A 37 15.41 -8.41 10.40
CA ARG A 37 16.86 -8.63 10.54
C ARG A 37 17.54 -7.92 9.38
N LEU A 38 18.15 -6.77 9.67
CA LEU A 38 18.89 -5.96 8.69
C LEU A 38 20.38 -6.07 9.00
N ASP A 39 21.20 -6.37 7.99
CA ASP A 39 22.65 -6.49 8.10
C ASP A 39 23.35 -5.20 7.63
N HIS A 40 22.96 -4.67 6.47
CA HIS A 40 23.52 -3.45 5.88
C HIS A 40 23.11 -2.20 6.67
N TYR A 41 21.82 -2.08 7.02
CA TYR A 41 21.29 -0.93 7.75
C TYR A 41 21.29 -1.08 9.28
N ALA A 42 21.83 -2.18 9.84
CA ALA A 42 21.95 -2.38 11.29
C ALA A 42 22.45 -1.12 12.06
N PRO A 43 23.49 -0.39 11.60
CA PRO A 43 24.00 0.79 12.31
C PRO A 43 23.04 2.00 12.33
N LEU A 44 22.01 1.99 11.47
CA LEU A 44 21.06 3.10 11.30
C LEU A 44 19.73 2.88 12.01
N VAL A 45 19.37 1.65 12.39
CA VAL A 45 18.08 1.29 13.01
C VAL A 45 17.79 2.12 14.28
N ALA A 46 18.81 2.45 15.06
CA ALA A 46 18.66 3.26 16.27
C ALA A 46 18.49 4.77 16.00
N ARG A 47 18.73 5.24 14.76
CA ARG A 47 18.74 6.67 14.42
C ARG A 47 17.33 7.12 14.01
N PRO A 48 16.73 8.13 14.69
CA PRO A 48 15.40 8.63 14.33
C PRO A 48 15.26 9.07 12.86
N GLY A 49 16.32 9.70 12.32
CA GLY A 49 16.35 10.15 10.93
C GLY A 49 16.26 9.02 9.90
N PHE A 50 16.61 7.78 10.26
CA PHE A 50 16.48 6.65 9.35
C PHE A 50 15.01 6.35 9.03
N ILE A 51 14.14 6.38 10.04
CA ILE A 51 12.70 6.15 9.85
C ILE A 51 12.07 7.26 8.99
N GLN A 52 12.49 8.51 9.17
CA GLN A 52 12.01 9.64 8.36
C GLN A 52 12.40 9.51 6.90
N ILE A 53 13.62 9.03 6.62
CA ILE A 53 14.08 8.79 5.24
C ILE A 53 13.29 7.64 4.61
N LEU A 54 13.04 6.56 5.36
CA LEU A 54 12.24 5.43 4.87
C LEU A 54 10.80 5.85 4.57
N GLU A 55 10.18 6.67 5.42
CA GLU A 55 8.84 7.22 5.21
C GLU A 55 8.76 8.01 3.90
N ARG A 56 9.73 8.91 3.67
CA ARG A 56 9.83 9.66 2.41
C ARG A 56 10.03 8.75 1.20
N LEU A 57 10.98 7.82 1.27
CA LEU A 57 11.28 6.90 0.17
C LEU A 57 10.07 6.05 -0.20
N ILE A 58 9.39 5.46 0.79
CA ILE A 58 8.18 4.68 0.56
C ILE A 58 7.07 5.56 -0.03
N GLY A 59 6.92 6.79 0.46
CA GLY A 59 6.01 7.77 -0.13
C GLY A 59 6.28 8.04 -1.60
N GLU A 60 7.55 8.20 -1.99
CA GLU A 60 7.97 8.41 -3.37
C GLU A 60 7.70 7.18 -4.25
N LEU A 61 8.03 5.97 -3.78
CA LEU A 61 7.72 4.71 -4.49
C LEU A 61 6.22 4.55 -4.74
N LYS A 62 5.40 4.82 -3.72
CA LYS A 62 3.94 4.75 -3.84
C LYS A 62 3.40 5.83 -4.77
N ALA A 63 3.89 7.06 -4.67
CA ALA A 63 3.52 8.13 -5.61
C ALA A 63 3.84 7.76 -7.07
N ALA A 64 4.93 7.03 -7.30
CA ALA A 64 5.33 6.52 -8.61
C ALA A 64 4.59 5.25 -9.08
N ARG A 65 3.57 4.78 -8.34
CA ARG A 65 2.83 3.52 -8.64
C ARG A 65 3.70 2.24 -8.61
N ILE A 66 4.81 2.23 -7.87
CA ILE A 66 5.71 1.07 -7.79
C ILE A 66 5.28 0.12 -6.67
N HIS A 67 4.74 -1.06 -7.02
CA HIS A 67 4.37 -2.11 -6.06
C HIS A 67 5.60 -2.70 -5.37
N PRO A 68 5.52 -3.18 -4.10
CA PRO A 68 6.65 -3.82 -3.44
C PRO A 68 7.29 -4.97 -4.23
N ASP A 69 6.47 -5.79 -4.88
CA ASP A 69 6.96 -6.93 -5.68
C ASP A 69 7.72 -6.47 -6.92
N ASP A 70 7.21 -5.44 -7.63
CA ASP A 70 7.89 -4.84 -8.78
C ASP A 70 9.25 -4.24 -8.37
N PHE A 71 9.28 -3.56 -7.21
CA PHE A 71 10.51 -3.00 -6.67
C PHE A 71 11.51 -4.09 -6.31
N ALA A 72 11.07 -5.16 -5.64
CA ALA A 72 11.93 -6.30 -5.30
C ALA A 72 12.51 -6.97 -6.56
N GLN A 73 11.67 -7.21 -7.57
CA GLN A 73 12.11 -7.78 -8.84
C GLN A 73 13.12 -6.89 -9.57
N ALA A 74 12.91 -5.58 -9.58
CA ALA A 74 13.86 -4.63 -10.16
C ALA A 74 15.20 -4.64 -9.42
N VAL A 75 15.18 -4.72 -8.09
CA VAL A 75 16.41 -4.84 -7.27
C VAL A 75 17.18 -6.10 -7.61
N ASP A 76 16.50 -7.24 -7.76
CA ASP A 76 17.14 -8.50 -8.15
C ASP A 76 17.74 -8.41 -9.56
N GLY A 77 17.04 -7.76 -10.50
CA GLY A 77 17.54 -7.50 -11.85
C GLY A 77 18.78 -6.61 -11.91
N LEU A 78 19.01 -5.77 -10.90
CA LEU A 78 20.21 -4.93 -10.75
C LEU A 78 21.38 -5.63 -10.03
N GLY A 79 21.27 -6.95 -9.81
CA GLY A 79 22.29 -7.74 -9.10
C GLY A 79 22.06 -7.83 -7.59
N GLY A 80 20.94 -7.29 -7.11
CA GLY A 80 20.51 -7.42 -5.72
C GLY A 80 21.54 -6.88 -4.74
N GLU A 81 21.94 -5.62 -4.83
CA GLU A 81 22.85 -5.06 -3.81
C GLU A 81 22.22 -5.17 -2.41
N PRO A 82 22.98 -5.54 -1.34
CA PRO A 82 22.44 -5.72 0.01
C PRO A 82 21.64 -4.51 0.50
N ARG A 83 22.13 -3.30 0.20
CA ARG A 83 21.45 -2.04 0.48
C ARG A 83 20.05 -1.99 -0.11
N LEU A 84 19.91 -2.35 -1.38
CA LEU A 84 18.64 -2.28 -2.10
C LEU A 84 17.69 -3.42 -1.68
N ARG A 85 18.23 -4.63 -1.44
CA ARG A 85 17.42 -5.75 -0.93
C ARG A 85 16.76 -5.42 0.40
N GLU A 86 17.49 -4.79 1.32
CA GLU A 86 16.91 -4.38 2.61
C GLU A 86 15.83 -3.30 2.46
N LEU A 87 16.00 -2.34 1.53
CA LEU A 87 14.93 -1.38 1.23
C LEU A 87 13.68 -2.09 0.69
N ALA A 88 13.85 -3.09 -0.19
CA ALA A 88 12.74 -3.87 -0.71
C ALA A 88 12.03 -4.68 0.39
N GLN A 89 12.79 -5.31 1.30
CA GLN A 89 12.26 -6.02 2.46
C GLN A 89 11.46 -5.10 3.39
N ILE A 90 11.99 -3.92 3.70
CA ILE A 90 11.30 -2.93 4.55
C ILE A 90 9.99 -2.49 3.89
N TYR A 91 10.02 -2.16 2.59
CA TYR A 91 8.83 -1.71 1.87
C TYR A 91 7.75 -2.80 1.80
N ALA A 92 8.13 -4.04 1.46
CA ALA A 92 7.22 -5.18 1.44
C ALA A 92 6.60 -5.45 2.82
N ALA A 93 7.41 -5.48 3.87
CA ALA A 93 6.92 -5.69 5.24
C ALA A 93 5.98 -4.57 5.71
N TYR A 94 6.26 -3.32 5.33
CA TYR A 94 5.38 -2.19 5.60
C TYR A 94 4.04 -2.33 4.89
N GLN A 95 4.04 -2.58 3.58
CA GLN A 95 2.82 -2.71 2.78
C GLN A 95 1.97 -3.90 3.25
N HIS A 96 2.59 -5.04 3.58
CA HIS A 96 1.89 -6.19 4.14
C HIS A 96 1.18 -5.86 5.47
N ARG A 97 1.83 -5.07 6.35
CA ARG A 97 1.20 -4.65 7.61
C ARG A 97 0.02 -3.70 7.41
N LEU A 98 0.05 -2.85 6.38
CA LEU A 98 -1.09 -2.00 6.02
C LEU A 98 -2.27 -2.86 5.57
N GLN A 99 -2.03 -3.77 4.61
CA GLN A 99 -3.04 -4.66 4.05
C GLN A 99 -3.69 -5.54 5.12
N ALA A 100 -2.88 -6.18 5.97
CA ALA A 100 -3.37 -7.07 7.03
C ALA A 100 -4.29 -6.37 8.06
N ARG A 101 -4.29 -5.03 8.11
CA ARG A 101 -5.08 -4.22 9.05
C ARG A 101 -6.15 -3.37 8.38
N GLY A 102 -6.30 -3.44 7.06
CA GLY A 102 -7.20 -2.55 6.30
C GLY A 102 -6.80 -1.07 6.43
N TRP A 103 -5.50 -0.80 6.54
CA TRP A 103 -4.97 0.56 6.67
C TRP A 103 -4.45 1.06 5.34
N ALA A 104 -4.57 2.37 5.13
CA ALA A 104 -3.97 3.07 4.02
C ALA A 104 -3.18 4.27 4.53
N ASP A 105 -2.00 4.53 3.96
CA ASP A 105 -1.37 5.84 4.08
C ASP A 105 -1.89 6.76 2.96
N ARG A 106 -1.54 8.05 3.05
CA ARG A 106 -2.02 9.08 2.12
C ARG A 106 -1.72 8.74 0.65
N ALA A 107 -0.53 8.20 0.37
CA ALA A 107 -0.16 7.78 -0.99
C ALA A 107 -0.95 6.53 -1.44
N GLY A 108 -1.25 5.62 -0.51
CA GLY A 108 -2.05 4.42 -0.73
C GLY A 108 -3.51 4.70 -1.05
N LEU A 109 -4.10 5.79 -0.54
CA LEU A 109 -5.48 6.18 -0.88
C LEU A 109 -5.64 6.45 -2.38
N GLY A 110 -4.65 7.09 -3.02
CA GLY A 110 -4.65 7.31 -4.47
C GLY A 110 -4.49 6.01 -5.27
N TRP A 111 -3.87 4.99 -4.70
CA TRP A 111 -3.81 3.66 -5.32
C TRP A 111 -5.12 2.93 -5.29
N LEU A 112 -5.69 2.80 -4.10
CA LEU A 112 -6.94 2.09 -3.87
C LEU A 112 -8.09 2.74 -4.64
N ALA A 113 -8.10 4.07 -4.77
CA ALA A 113 -9.12 4.76 -5.57
C ALA A 113 -9.03 4.44 -7.07
N VAL A 114 -7.83 4.26 -7.62
CA VAL A 114 -7.63 3.86 -9.03
C VAL A 114 -8.02 2.38 -9.24
N GLU A 115 -7.68 1.50 -8.31
CA GLU A 115 -8.08 0.09 -8.38
C GLU A 115 -9.60 -0.07 -8.28
N ALA A 116 -10.24 0.66 -7.35
CA ALA A 116 -11.69 0.67 -7.19
C ALA A 116 -12.42 1.25 -8.42
N SER A 117 -11.85 2.27 -9.08
CA SER A 117 -12.43 2.85 -10.30
C SER A 117 -12.17 2.01 -11.56
N GLY A 118 -11.13 1.18 -11.57
CA GLY A 118 -10.87 0.17 -12.62
C GLY A 118 -11.78 -1.06 -12.53
N GLY A 119 -12.39 -1.34 -11.38
CA GLY A 119 -13.26 -2.50 -11.15
C GLY A 119 -14.70 -2.37 -11.68
N THR A 120 -15.12 -1.19 -12.15
CA THR A 120 -16.52 -0.95 -12.58
C THR A 120 -16.72 -0.98 -14.11
N GLY A 121 -15.72 -1.43 -14.88
CA GLY A 121 -15.74 -1.34 -16.35
C GLY A 121 -15.92 -2.65 -17.13
N ALA A 122 -15.95 -3.83 -16.50
CA ALA A 122 -16.00 -5.09 -17.24
C ALA A 122 -16.61 -6.25 -16.44
N THR A 123 -17.93 -6.20 -16.22
CA THR A 123 -18.87 -7.35 -16.32
C THR A 123 -20.30 -6.88 -16.01
N ASP A 124 -20.77 -5.86 -16.73
CA ASP A 124 -22.19 -5.74 -17.02
C ASP A 124 -22.46 -6.51 -18.33
N SER A 125 -22.51 -7.83 -18.21
CA SER A 125 -23.00 -8.74 -19.25
C SER A 125 -23.18 -10.17 -18.69
N LEU A 126 -23.98 -10.31 -17.64
CA LEU A 126 -24.90 -11.45 -17.54
C LEU A 126 -26.09 -11.15 -16.58
N ARG A 127 -27.22 -10.76 -17.17
CA ARG A 127 -28.63 -10.94 -16.73
C ARG A 127 -29.23 -10.07 -15.61
N LEU A 128 -29.92 -9.00 -16.04
CA LEU A 128 -31.34 -8.73 -15.70
C LEU A 128 -32.21 -9.36 -16.82
N ALA A 129 -33.44 -9.91 -16.70
CA ALA A 129 -34.49 -10.04 -15.68
C ALA A 129 -35.57 -11.04 -16.26
N PRO A 130 -36.87 -11.12 -15.86
CA PRO A 130 -37.57 -10.88 -14.59
C PRO A 130 -38.54 -12.05 -14.16
N ALA A 131 -39.20 -11.83 -13.02
CA ALA A 131 -40.39 -12.44 -12.39
C ALA A 131 -41.28 -13.47 -13.15
N GLY A 132 -41.72 -14.49 -12.40
CA GLY A 132 -42.92 -15.29 -12.67
C GLY A 132 -43.31 -16.12 -11.44
N GLY A 133 -44.35 -15.69 -10.71
CA GLY A 133 -44.92 -16.44 -9.58
C GLY A 133 -45.85 -17.59 -10.03
N GLY A 134 -46.17 -18.49 -9.10
CA GLY A 134 -47.25 -19.47 -9.27
C GLY A 134 -47.02 -20.78 -8.55
N ARG A 135 -47.86 -21.07 -7.54
CA ARG A 135 -47.98 -22.36 -6.84
C ARG A 135 -48.35 -23.49 -7.82
N LEU A 136 -47.98 -24.72 -7.50
CA LEU A 136 -48.90 -25.85 -7.22
C LEU A 136 -48.27 -26.75 -6.16
#